data_AF-A0A2N1U758-F1
#
_entry.id   AF-A0A2N1U758-F1
#
_cell.length_a   1.000
_cell.length_b   1.000
_cell.length_c   1.000
_cell.angle_alpha   90.00
_cell.angle_beta   90.00
_cell.angle_gamma   90.00
#
_symmetry.space_group_name_H-M   'P 1'
#
loop_
_entity.id
_entity.type
_entity.pdbx_description
1 polymer ?
#
loop_
_entity_poly.entity_id
_entity_poly.type
_entity_poly.pdbx_seq_one_letter_code
_entity_poly.pdbx_strand_id
1 'polypeptide(L)'
;MFEALEYYQSLAEKFDSRILTIPGIVVVILGLCIWLAGLRWKRVLGALAGGAIFASMVLCIGCFGRTAVLTLTFIGFAFGAIAEKATLGVFGAAVAGVIVLAAVSTNIQAREYSDIEYLESLEEPSEEELLSGLYYPTFSEYEYDDVEITMAEAIEITRETASYLAAKTIDDVKSSYTAAFASAIAVLIAAGFAAAVMPRLFIAVTASWLGSAIIFAGMIMLLFYRRSEPITCIAEKGRYFAAVFAAMVVFGTVVQLVLSPSAAKTQSETEDEKKGDKK
;
A
#
# COMPACT_ATOMS: atom_id res chain seq x y z
N MET A 1 5.70 -14.19 -7.52
CA MET A 1 4.63 -13.28 -6.99
C MET A 1 3.61 -12.94 -8.06
N PHE A 2 4.06 -12.69 -9.29
CA PHE A 2 3.18 -12.35 -10.41
C PHE A 2 2.15 -13.44 -10.72
N GLU A 3 2.57 -14.71 -10.78
CA GLU A 3 1.67 -15.86 -10.99
C GLU A 3 0.55 -15.97 -9.95
N ALA A 4 0.84 -15.70 -8.67
CA ALA A 4 -0.19 -15.68 -7.62
C ALA A 4 -1.23 -14.56 -7.85
N LEU A 5 -0.81 -13.43 -8.43
CA LEU A 5 -1.71 -12.34 -8.80
C LEU A 5 -2.52 -12.68 -10.06
N GLU A 6 -1.93 -13.36 -11.05
CA GLU A 6 -2.65 -13.86 -12.23
C GLU A 6 -3.66 -14.94 -11.85
N TYR A 7 -3.29 -15.85 -10.97
CA TYR A 7 -4.21 -16.84 -10.41
C TYR A 7 -5.35 -16.17 -9.64
N TYR A 8 -5.04 -15.19 -8.79
CA TYR A 8 -6.08 -14.41 -8.11
C TYR A 8 -6.99 -13.66 -9.09
N GLN A 9 -6.45 -13.13 -10.18
CA GLN A 9 -7.23 -12.51 -11.25
C GLN A 9 -8.23 -13.50 -11.87
N SER A 10 -7.78 -14.72 -12.17
CA SER A 10 -8.65 -15.78 -12.71
C SER A 10 -9.78 -16.17 -11.74
N LEU A 11 -9.50 -16.18 -10.43
CA LEU A 11 -10.51 -16.42 -9.39
C LEU A 11 -11.48 -15.23 -9.27
N ALA A 12 -10.98 -14.00 -9.39
CA ALA A 12 -11.79 -12.79 -9.29
C ALA A 12 -12.85 -12.69 -10.41
N GLU A 13 -12.62 -13.32 -11.57
CA GLU A 13 -13.63 -13.42 -12.64
C GLU A 13 -14.85 -14.27 -12.25
N LYS A 14 -14.67 -15.18 -11.28
CA LYS A 14 -15.72 -16.05 -10.73
C LYS A 14 -16.45 -15.45 -9.52
N PHE A 15 -16.01 -14.28 -9.03
CA PHE A 15 -16.67 -13.61 -7.92
C PHE A 15 -18.00 -12.98 -8.38
N ASP A 16 -19.01 -12.97 -7.50
CA ASP A 16 -20.22 -12.18 -7.75
C ASP A 16 -19.82 -10.71 -7.98
N SER A 17 -20.30 -10.17 -9.10
CA SER A 17 -20.14 -8.80 -9.56
C SER A 17 -20.33 -7.73 -8.48
N ARG A 18 -21.26 -7.96 -7.56
CA ARG A 18 -21.57 -7.04 -6.45
C ARG A 18 -20.43 -6.94 -5.44
N ILE A 19 -19.72 -8.05 -5.24
CA ILE A 19 -18.62 -8.18 -4.29
C ILE A 19 -17.43 -7.32 -4.71
N LEU A 20 -17.17 -7.16 -6.01
CA LEU A 20 -16.06 -6.32 -6.50
C LEU A 20 -16.48 -4.87 -6.73
N THR A 21 -17.69 -4.65 -7.25
CA THR A 21 -18.14 -3.31 -7.67
C THR A 21 -18.32 -2.36 -6.49
N ILE A 22 -19.03 -2.79 -5.45
CA ILE A 22 -19.36 -1.92 -4.30
C ILE A 22 -18.08 -1.49 -3.56
N PRO A 23 -17.21 -2.41 -3.09
CA PRO A 23 -15.99 -2.00 -2.42
C PRO A 23 -15.02 -1.30 -3.37
N GLY A 24 -14.94 -1.68 -4.64
CA GLY A 24 -14.13 -0.96 -5.63
C GLY A 24 -14.50 0.53 -5.71
N ILE A 25 -15.80 0.86 -5.82
CA ILE A 25 -16.28 2.25 -5.80
C ILE A 25 -15.93 2.94 -4.48
N VAL A 26 -16.16 2.29 -3.34
CA VAL A 26 -15.86 2.84 -2.01
C VAL A 26 -14.37 3.15 -1.89
N VAL A 27 -13.49 2.24 -2.33
CA VAL A 27 -12.04 2.39 -2.32
C VAL A 27 -11.61 3.55 -3.22
N VAL A 28 -12.16 3.68 -4.44
CA VAL A 28 -11.87 4.82 -5.33
C VAL A 28 -12.28 6.15 -4.70
N ILE A 29 -13.49 6.23 -4.12
CA ILE A 29 -13.97 7.45 -3.45
C ILE A 29 -13.09 7.82 -2.27
N LEU A 30 -12.71 6.84 -1.43
CA LEU A 30 -11.79 7.06 -0.32
C LEU A 30 -10.43 7.55 -0.81
N GLY A 31 -9.89 6.91 -1.86
CA GLY A 31 -8.64 7.31 -2.49
C GLY A 31 -8.69 8.75 -3.01
N LEU A 32 -9.78 9.15 -3.68
CA LEU A 32 -10.01 10.52 -4.14
C LEU A 32 -10.10 11.52 -3.00
N CYS A 33 -10.79 11.17 -1.90
CA CYS A 33 -10.85 12.01 -0.71
C CYS A 33 -9.46 12.23 -0.10
N ILE A 34 -8.64 11.18 0.02
CA ILE A 34 -7.27 11.26 0.52
C ILE A 34 -6.39 12.08 -0.44
N TRP A 35 -6.56 11.85 -1.74
CA TRP A 35 -5.83 12.52 -2.82
C TRP A 35 -6.14 14.02 -2.93
N LEU A 36 -7.38 14.46 -2.64
CA LEU A 36 -7.76 15.87 -2.66
C LEU A 36 -7.56 16.57 -1.31
N ALA A 37 -7.86 15.90 -0.20
CA ALA A 37 -8.01 16.53 1.11
C ALA A 37 -6.86 16.24 2.08
N GLY A 38 -5.75 15.64 1.62
CA GLY A 38 -4.63 15.20 2.46
C GLY A 38 -4.19 16.20 3.53
N LEU A 39 -3.99 17.46 3.14
CA LEU A 39 -3.56 18.53 4.06
C LEU A 39 -4.67 19.03 5.00
N ARG A 40 -5.94 18.98 4.60
CA ARG A 40 -7.09 19.39 5.45
C ARG A 40 -7.48 18.29 6.43
N TRP A 41 -7.32 17.04 6.03
CA TRP A 41 -7.72 15.86 6.79
C TRP A 41 -6.55 15.21 7.54
N LYS A 42 -5.43 15.92 7.71
CA LYS A 42 -4.23 15.42 8.40
C LYS A 42 -4.50 14.77 9.76
N ARG A 43 -5.49 15.25 10.53
CA ARG A 43 -5.90 14.65 11.81
C ARG A 43 -6.62 13.32 11.64
N VAL A 44 -7.50 13.23 10.63
CA VAL A 44 -8.23 12.00 10.31
C VAL A 44 -7.28 10.96 9.74
N LEU A 45 -6.41 11.35 8.80
CA LEU A 45 -5.35 10.48 8.27
C LEU A 45 -4.40 10.00 9.36
N GLY A 46 -4.03 10.89 10.27
CA GLY A 46 -3.22 10.56 11.42
C GLY A 46 -3.88 9.53 12.33
N ALA A 47 -5.17 9.72 12.63
CA ALA A 47 -5.96 8.75 13.37
C ALA A 47 -5.96 7.40 12.65
N LEU A 48 -6.31 7.37 11.36
CA LEU A 48 -6.38 6.15 10.55
C LEU A 48 -5.07 5.37 10.56
N ALA A 49 -3.94 6.05 10.34
CA ALA A 49 -2.63 5.44 10.39
C ALA A 49 -2.30 4.88 11.78
N GLY A 50 -2.59 5.64 12.84
CA GLY A 50 -2.39 5.18 14.22
C GLY A 50 -3.22 3.95 14.55
N GLY A 51 -4.50 3.92 14.17
CA GLY A 51 -5.37 2.76 14.33
C GLY A 51 -4.84 1.53 13.57
N ALA A 52 -4.43 1.71 12.32
CA ALA A 52 -3.90 0.63 11.48
C ALA A 52 -2.59 0.04 12.04
N ILE A 53 -1.65 0.86 12.51
CA ILE A 53 -0.40 0.39 13.12
C ILE A 53 -0.69 -0.43 14.38
N PHE A 54 -1.50 0.11 15.28
CA PHE A 54 -1.81 -0.58 16.54
C PHE A 54 -2.58 -1.87 16.29
N ALA A 55 -3.52 -1.89 15.35
CA ALA A 55 -4.19 -3.11 14.92
C ALA A 55 -3.19 -4.15 14.40
N SER A 56 -2.29 -3.74 13.49
CA SER A 56 -1.27 -4.61 12.90
C SER A 56 -0.30 -5.15 13.94
N MET A 57 0.17 -4.30 14.87
CA MET A 57 1.07 -4.68 15.95
C MET A 57 0.43 -5.72 16.87
N VAL A 58 -0.84 -5.55 17.23
CA VAL A 58 -1.56 -6.52 18.07
C VAL A 58 -1.78 -7.84 17.33
N LEU A 59 -2.07 -7.79 16.03
CA LEU A 59 -2.17 -8.99 15.20
C LEU A 59 -0.84 -9.75 15.12
N CYS A 60 0.29 -9.04 15.03
CA CYS A 60 1.63 -9.66 14.99
C CYS A 60 2.04 -10.34 16.30
N ILE A 61 1.55 -9.87 17.45
CA ILE A 61 1.85 -10.48 18.76
C ILE A 61 1.01 -11.76 18.99
N GLY A 62 -0.01 -11.99 18.15
CA GLY A 62 -0.54 -13.33 17.90
C GLY A 62 -1.03 -14.08 19.13
N CYS A 63 -1.92 -13.49 19.94
CA CYS A 63 -2.67 -14.21 21.00
C CYS A 63 -3.84 -13.39 21.61
N PHE A 64 -4.08 -12.16 21.17
CA PHE A 64 -5.06 -11.29 21.82
C PHE A 64 -6.48 -11.52 21.30
N GLY A 65 -7.44 -11.66 22.21
CA GLY A 65 -8.86 -11.78 21.86
C GLY A 65 -9.36 -10.58 21.05
N ARG A 66 -10.42 -10.77 20.26
CA ARG A 66 -11.04 -9.74 19.39
C ARG A 66 -11.28 -8.40 20.10
N THR A 67 -11.62 -8.43 21.38
CA THR A 67 -11.84 -7.24 22.21
C THR A 67 -10.57 -6.42 22.42
N ALA A 68 -9.42 -7.07 22.63
CA ALA A 68 -8.13 -6.40 22.79
C ALA A 68 -7.64 -5.76 21.49
N VAL A 69 -7.86 -6.42 20.34
CA VAL A 69 -7.56 -5.81 19.02
C VAL A 69 -8.36 -4.52 18.84
N LEU A 70 -9.67 -4.54 19.13
CA LEU A 70 -10.51 -3.36 18.98
C LEU A 70 -10.10 -2.23 19.93
N THR A 71 -9.85 -2.51 21.21
CA THR A 71 -9.48 -1.46 22.19
C THR A 71 -8.15 -0.81 21.84
N LEU A 72 -7.12 -1.59 21.48
CA LEU A 72 -5.83 -1.04 21.05
C LEU A 72 -5.93 -0.26 19.73
N THR A 73 -6.80 -0.69 18.81
CA THR A 73 -7.07 0.07 17.57
C THR A 73 -7.68 1.44 17.88
N PHE A 74 -8.64 1.51 18.81
CA PHE A 74 -9.22 2.79 19.25
C PHE A 74 -8.21 3.70 19.95
N ILE A 75 -7.33 3.13 20.78
CA ILE A 75 -6.21 3.87 21.38
C ILE A 75 -5.28 4.39 20.27
N GLY A 76 -4.98 3.57 19.26
CA GLY A 76 -4.21 3.95 18.08
C GLY A 76 -4.84 5.11 17.30
N PHE A 77 -6.16 5.10 17.10
CA PHE A 77 -6.87 6.23 16.46
C PHE A 77 -6.70 7.53 17.26
N ALA A 78 -6.90 7.47 18.59
CA ALA A 78 -6.75 8.64 19.45
C ALA A 78 -5.32 9.18 19.45
N PHE A 79 -4.33 8.29 19.57
CA PHE A 79 -2.92 8.66 19.58
C PHE A 79 -2.47 9.23 18.22
N GLY A 80 -2.88 8.59 17.13
CA GLY A 80 -2.61 9.05 15.76
C GLY A 80 -3.24 10.41 15.46
N ALA A 81 -4.42 10.71 16.02
CA ALA A 81 -5.07 12.01 15.86
C ALA A 81 -4.29 13.15 16.56
N ILE A 82 -3.66 12.85 17.71
CA ILE A 82 -2.91 13.82 18.53
C ILE A 82 -1.50 14.01 17.98
N ALA A 83 -0.89 12.95 17.46
CA ALA A 83 0.51 12.93 17.05
C ALA A 83 0.72 13.46 15.62
N GLU A 84 0.27 14.68 15.34
CA GLU A 84 0.35 15.33 14.02
C GLU A 84 1.77 15.34 13.43
N LYS A 85 2.80 15.39 14.28
CA LYS A 85 4.21 15.32 13.87
C LYS A 85 4.74 13.89 13.76
N ALA A 86 4.16 12.93 14.49
CA ALA A 86 4.59 11.53 14.43
C ALA A 86 3.99 10.81 13.22
N THR A 87 2.79 11.20 12.79
CA THR A 87 2.12 10.64 11.61
C THR A 87 2.92 10.92 10.34
N LEU A 88 3.55 12.09 10.25
CA LEU A 88 4.58 12.41 9.26
C LEU A 88 5.72 11.38 9.22
N GLY A 89 6.23 11.00 10.40
CA GLY A 89 7.28 9.98 10.52
C GLY A 89 6.81 8.59 10.11
N VAL A 90 5.58 8.22 10.49
CA VAL A 90 4.96 6.94 10.11
C VAL A 90 4.76 6.84 8.60
N PHE A 91 4.15 7.85 7.98
CA PHE A 91 3.94 7.85 6.53
C PHE A 91 5.27 7.88 5.78
N GLY A 92 6.27 8.60 6.30
CA GLY A 92 7.62 8.56 5.77
C GLY A 92 8.26 7.18 5.85
N ALA A 93 8.12 6.49 6.97
CA ALA A 93 8.60 5.13 7.13
C ALA A 93 7.88 4.14 6.20
N ALA A 94 6.56 4.28 6.03
CA ALA A 94 5.79 3.45 5.12
C ALA A 94 6.21 3.65 3.65
N VAL A 95 6.32 4.90 3.20
CA VAL A 95 6.79 5.23 1.84
C VAL A 95 8.23 4.75 1.66
N ALA A 96 9.10 4.95 2.66
CA ALA A 96 10.46 4.45 2.62
C ALA A 96 10.50 2.93 2.49
N GLY A 97 9.69 2.22 3.27
CA GLY A 97 9.56 0.76 3.19
C GLY A 97 9.13 0.29 1.81
N VAL A 98 8.17 0.97 1.17
CA VAL A 98 7.72 0.60 -0.18
C VAL A 98 8.78 0.88 -1.25
N ILE A 99 9.51 1.99 -1.14
CA ILE A 99 10.62 2.29 -2.07
C ILE A 99 11.74 1.24 -1.92
N VAL A 100 12.09 0.88 -0.69
CA VAL A 100 13.07 -0.17 -0.41
C VAL A 100 12.60 -1.48 -0.97
N LEU A 101 11.35 -1.84 -0.75
CA LEU A 101 10.80 -3.08 -1.25
C LEU A 101 10.84 -3.13 -2.79
N ALA A 102 10.53 -2.02 -3.47
CA ALA A 102 10.65 -1.91 -4.92
C ALA A 102 12.11 -1.98 -5.42
N ALA A 103 13.04 -1.37 -4.69
CA ALA A 103 14.46 -1.46 -5.01
C ALA A 103 15.00 -2.88 -4.79
N VAL A 104 14.56 -3.56 -3.73
CA VAL A 104 14.93 -4.94 -3.45
C VAL A 104 14.32 -5.87 -4.50
N SER A 105 13.05 -5.70 -4.85
CA SER A 105 12.38 -6.57 -5.84
C SER A 105 13.01 -6.46 -7.24
N THR A 106 13.42 -5.27 -7.66
CA THR A 106 14.14 -5.09 -8.93
C THR A 106 15.53 -5.76 -8.93
N ASN A 107 16.22 -5.75 -7.79
CA ASN A 107 17.49 -6.48 -7.64
C ASN A 107 17.28 -8.00 -7.58
N ILE A 108 16.21 -8.48 -6.94
CA ILE A 108 15.85 -9.90 -6.89
C ILE A 108 15.52 -10.40 -8.29
N GLN A 109 14.69 -9.69 -9.07
CA GLN A 109 14.37 -10.08 -10.46
C GLN A 109 15.63 -10.17 -11.33
N ALA A 110 16.57 -9.23 -11.18
CA ALA A 110 17.84 -9.27 -11.91
C ALA A 110 18.69 -10.50 -11.53
N ARG A 111 18.61 -10.96 -10.28
CA ARG A 111 19.33 -12.13 -9.79
C ARG A 111 18.65 -13.44 -10.23
N GLU A 112 17.34 -13.51 -10.11
CA GLU A 112 16.54 -14.67 -10.49
C GLU A 112 16.68 -14.96 -11.99
N TYR A 113 16.70 -13.93 -12.85
CA TYR A 113 17.00 -14.09 -14.27
C TYR A 113 18.39 -14.68 -14.54
N SER A 114 19.41 -14.24 -13.79
CA SER A 114 20.78 -14.76 -13.91
C SER A 114 20.90 -16.20 -13.40
N ASP A 115 20.15 -16.57 -12.37
CA ASP A 115 20.17 -17.92 -11.80
C ASP A 115 19.38 -18.90 -12.70
N ILE A 116 18.28 -18.48 -13.32
CA ILE A 116 17.54 -19.28 -14.31
C ILE A 116 18.40 -19.57 -15.55
N GLU A 117 19.10 -18.55 -16.09
CA GLU A 117 20.01 -18.75 -17.23
C GLU A 117 21.15 -19.74 -16.90
N TYR A 118 21.59 -19.77 -15.65
CA TYR A 118 22.58 -20.74 -15.16
C TYR A 118 21.98 -22.13 -14.90
N LEU A 119 20.76 -22.21 -14.36
CA LEU A 119 20.07 -23.49 -14.12
C LEU A 119 19.60 -24.15 -15.42
N GLU A 120 19.19 -23.39 -16.43
CA GLU A 120 18.88 -23.91 -17.77
C GLU A 120 20.15 -24.47 -18.47
N SER A 121 21.34 -24.09 -17.98
CA SER A 121 22.62 -24.68 -18.39
C SER A 121 23.05 -25.90 -17.58
N LEU A 122 22.40 -26.17 -16.44
CA LEU A 122 22.58 -27.36 -15.61
C LEU A 122 21.50 -28.40 -15.93
N GLU A 123 21.87 -29.67 -15.82
CA GLU A 123 21.02 -30.84 -16.11
C GLU A 123 19.62 -30.72 -15.44
N GLU A 124 18.56 -31.10 -16.17
CA GLU A 124 17.14 -30.84 -15.81
C GLU A 124 16.89 -31.06 -14.31
N PRO A 125 16.55 -29.99 -13.54
CA PRO A 125 16.20 -30.14 -12.14
C PRO A 125 15.00 -31.10 -12.03
N SER A 126 15.03 -31.98 -11.03
CA SER A 126 13.93 -32.92 -10.83
C SER A 126 12.62 -32.17 -10.64
N GLU A 127 11.52 -32.64 -11.25
CA GLU A 127 10.19 -32.01 -11.18
C GLU A 127 9.78 -31.70 -9.72
N GLU A 128 10.25 -32.51 -8.77
CA GLU A 128 9.99 -32.36 -7.33
C GLU A 128 10.63 -31.10 -6.72
N GLU A 129 11.85 -30.73 -7.12
CA GLU A 129 12.52 -29.51 -6.63
C GLU A 129 11.88 -28.26 -7.23
N LEU A 130 11.50 -28.30 -8.51
CA LEU A 130 10.81 -27.21 -9.20
C LEU A 130 9.41 -26.95 -8.58
N LEU A 131 8.71 -28.03 -8.18
CA LEU A 131 7.39 -27.97 -7.55
C LEU A 131 7.44 -27.44 -6.10
N SER A 132 8.54 -27.65 -5.38
CA SER A 132 8.64 -27.27 -3.95
C SER A 132 8.81 -25.76 -3.71
N GLY A 133 9.37 -25.02 -4.68
CA GLY A 133 9.66 -23.57 -4.55
C GLY A 133 8.50 -22.64 -4.92
N LEU A 134 7.47 -23.15 -5.59
CA LEU A 134 6.44 -22.36 -6.27
C LEU A 134 5.03 -22.48 -5.68
N TYR A 135 4.85 -23.18 -4.55
CA TYR A 135 3.53 -23.41 -3.97
C TYR A 135 2.94 -22.11 -3.39
N TYR A 136 2.21 -21.36 -4.21
CA TYR A 136 1.21 -20.39 -3.75
C TYR A 136 -0.09 -21.15 -3.43
N PRO A 137 -0.94 -20.65 -2.52
CA PRO A 137 -2.20 -21.32 -2.20
C PRO A 137 -3.07 -21.41 -3.46
N THR A 138 -3.24 -22.64 -3.96
CA THR A 138 -4.15 -22.98 -5.04
C THR A 138 -5.42 -23.59 -4.46
N PHE A 139 -6.57 -23.10 -4.91
CA PHE A 139 -7.88 -23.58 -4.50
C PHE A 139 -8.48 -24.42 -5.63
N SER A 140 -8.11 -25.70 -5.65
CA SER A 140 -8.57 -26.67 -6.68
C SER A 140 -10.10 -26.81 -6.73
N GLU A 141 -10.78 -26.56 -5.62
CA GLU A 141 -12.25 -26.57 -5.52
C GLU A 141 -12.92 -25.55 -6.45
N TYR A 142 -12.24 -24.44 -6.76
CA TYR A 142 -12.73 -23.37 -7.62
C TYR A 142 -12.17 -23.42 -9.04
N GLU A 143 -11.47 -24.49 -9.42
CA GLU A 143 -10.90 -24.63 -10.76
C GLU A 143 -11.98 -24.89 -11.82
N TYR A 144 -13.08 -25.55 -11.44
CA TYR A 144 -14.23 -25.83 -12.32
C TYR A 144 -15.01 -24.57 -12.73
N ASP A 145 -15.54 -24.55 -13.95
CA ASP A 145 -16.18 -23.37 -14.56
C ASP A 145 -17.54 -22.98 -13.94
N ASP A 146 -18.22 -23.91 -13.26
CA ASP A 146 -19.59 -23.72 -12.78
C ASP A 146 -19.70 -23.30 -11.31
N VAL A 147 -18.58 -23.04 -10.63
CA VAL A 147 -18.59 -22.70 -9.19
C VAL A 147 -18.62 -21.18 -9.00
N GLU A 148 -19.76 -20.66 -8.55
CA GLU A 148 -19.88 -19.28 -8.09
C GLU A 148 -19.26 -19.14 -6.70
N ILE A 149 -18.25 -18.27 -6.57
CA ILE A 149 -17.57 -18.03 -5.30
C ILE A 149 -18.39 -17.03 -4.47
N THR A 150 -18.83 -17.45 -3.29
CA THR A 150 -19.61 -16.60 -2.38
C THR A 150 -18.74 -15.52 -1.71
N MET A 151 -19.36 -14.49 -1.13
CA MET A 151 -18.64 -13.43 -0.40
C MET A 151 -17.75 -13.97 0.72
N ALA A 152 -18.21 -14.99 1.45
CA ALA A 152 -17.44 -15.56 2.55
C ALA A 152 -16.15 -16.24 2.05
N GLU A 153 -16.27 -17.03 0.99
CA GLU A 153 -15.15 -17.71 0.34
C GLU A 153 -14.19 -16.71 -0.33
N ALA A 154 -14.72 -15.69 -1.01
CA ALA A 154 -13.90 -14.64 -1.60
C ALA A 154 -13.06 -13.90 -0.54
N ILE A 155 -13.62 -13.66 0.66
CA ILE A 155 -12.88 -13.08 1.78
C ILE A 155 -11.78 -14.02 2.28
N GLU A 156 -12.06 -15.32 2.37
CA GLU A 156 -11.10 -16.34 2.80
C GLU A 156 -9.94 -16.48 1.81
N ILE A 157 -10.23 -16.67 0.51
CA ILE A 157 -9.25 -16.71 -0.58
C ILE A 157 -8.38 -15.44 -0.58
N THR A 158 -9.02 -14.27 -0.47
CA THR A 158 -8.31 -12.98 -0.45
C THR A 158 -7.40 -12.88 0.77
N ARG A 159 -7.86 -13.34 1.94
CA ARG A 159 -7.09 -13.34 3.18
C ARG A 159 -5.87 -14.26 3.08
N GLU A 160 -6.05 -15.49 2.59
CA GLU A 160 -4.96 -16.45 2.44
C GLU A 160 -3.93 -15.97 1.43
N THR A 161 -4.38 -15.53 0.25
CA THR A 161 -3.51 -14.96 -0.79
C THR A 161 -2.75 -13.75 -0.26
N ALA A 162 -3.43 -12.82 0.43
CA ALA A 162 -2.77 -11.66 1.03
C ALA A 162 -1.75 -12.05 2.11
N SER A 163 -2.06 -13.07 2.93
CA SER A 163 -1.13 -13.56 3.96
C SER A 163 0.11 -14.21 3.35
N TYR A 164 -0.05 -14.98 2.26
CA TYR A 164 1.05 -15.56 1.52
C TYR A 164 1.94 -14.49 0.89
N LEU A 165 1.33 -13.50 0.21
CA LEU A 165 2.08 -12.38 -0.36
C LEU A 165 2.83 -11.60 0.72
N ALA A 166 2.21 -11.35 1.88
CA ALA A 166 2.86 -10.69 3.00
C ALA A 166 4.03 -11.50 3.56
N ALA A 167 3.85 -12.81 3.79
CA ALA A 167 4.90 -13.70 4.28
C ALA A 167 6.09 -13.76 3.31
N LYS A 168 5.82 -13.98 2.02
CA LYS A 168 6.86 -14.00 0.98
C LYS A 168 7.60 -12.67 0.87
N THR A 169 6.87 -11.56 0.97
CA THR A 169 7.49 -10.21 1.01
C THR A 169 8.42 -10.06 2.20
N ILE A 170 8.02 -10.54 3.39
CA ILE A 170 8.86 -10.49 4.60
C ILE A 170 10.11 -11.37 4.43
N ASP A 171 9.96 -12.56 3.86
CA ASP A 171 11.06 -13.49 3.63
C ASP A 171 12.05 -12.95 2.58
N ASP A 172 11.56 -12.33 1.51
CA ASP A 172 12.39 -11.66 0.49
C ASP A 172 13.17 -10.47 1.06
N VAL A 173 12.53 -9.68 1.94
CA VAL A 173 13.20 -8.60 2.67
C VAL A 173 14.25 -9.16 3.63
N LYS A 174 13.95 -10.29 4.28
CA LYS A 174 14.85 -10.95 5.23
C LYS A 174 16.06 -11.60 4.53
N SER A 175 15.88 -12.18 3.36
CA SER A 175 16.99 -12.77 2.58
C SER A 175 17.91 -11.70 2.00
N SER A 176 17.37 -10.52 1.70
CA SER A 176 18.11 -9.36 1.16
C SER A 176 18.75 -8.46 2.23
N TYR A 177 18.95 -8.97 3.45
CA TYR A 177 19.20 -8.21 4.69
C TYR A 177 20.26 -7.11 4.59
N THR A 178 21.35 -7.30 3.84
CA THR A 178 22.47 -6.34 3.79
C THR A 178 22.20 -5.18 2.82
N ALA A 179 21.69 -5.45 1.63
CA ALA A 179 21.37 -4.44 0.62
C ALA A 179 20.05 -3.69 0.93
N ALA A 180 19.06 -4.41 1.46
CA ALA A 180 17.78 -3.84 1.88
C ALA A 180 17.95 -2.86 3.05
N PHE A 181 18.84 -3.17 4.00
CA PHE A 181 19.03 -2.33 5.18
C PHE A 181 19.73 -1.01 4.86
N ALA A 182 20.76 -1.04 3.99
CA ALA A 182 21.46 0.17 3.58
C ALA A 182 20.56 1.12 2.78
N SER A 183 19.78 0.58 1.84
CA SER A 183 18.80 1.36 1.09
C SER A 183 17.68 1.89 1.99
N ALA A 184 17.21 1.11 2.97
CA ALA A 184 16.19 1.55 3.92
C ALA A 184 16.64 2.70 4.79
N ILE A 185 17.86 2.64 5.34
CA ILE A 185 18.41 3.73 6.13
C ILE A 185 18.52 5.00 5.27
N ALA A 186 19.04 4.89 4.04
CA ALA A 186 19.18 6.05 3.16
C ALA A 186 17.83 6.72 2.86
N VAL A 187 16.79 5.93 2.54
CA VAL A 187 15.46 6.46 2.26
C VAL A 187 14.80 7.04 3.52
N LEU A 188 14.98 6.41 4.69
CA LEU A 188 14.48 6.95 5.97
C LEU A 188 15.14 8.28 6.32
N ILE A 189 16.46 8.41 6.13
CA ILE A 189 17.18 9.67 6.36
C ILE A 189 16.68 10.74 5.39
N ALA A 190 16.56 10.42 4.10
CA ALA A 190 16.07 11.36 3.09
C ALA A 190 14.62 11.80 3.37
N ALA A 191 13.75 10.87 3.74
CA ALA A 191 12.37 11.15 4.11
C ALA A 191 12.27 11.98 5.39
N GLY A 192 13.06 11.65 6.42
CA GLY A 192 13.14 12.40 7.67
C GLY A 192 13.64 13.83 7.45
N PHE A 193 14.67 14.00 6.60
CA PHE A 193 15.17 15.31 6.20
C PHE A 193 14.12 16.11 5.42
N ALA A 194 13.46 15.50 4.43
CA ALA A 194 12.40 16.15 3.67
C ALA A 194 11.21 16.57 4.56
N ALA A 195 10.82 15.72 5.51
CA ALA A 195 9.78 16.02 6.49
C ALA A 195 10.18 17.16 7.44
N ALA A 196 11.46 17.25 7.82
CA ALA A 196 11.97 18.32 8.67
C ALA A 196 12.07 19.67 7.95
N VAL A 197 12.56 19.68 6.69
CA VAL A 197 12.81 20.92 5.94
C VAL A 197 11.55 21.44 5.27
N MET A 198 10.71 20.58 4.71
CA MET A 198 9.50 20.94 3.97
C MET A 198 8.30 20.07 4.37
N PRO A 199 7.82 20.14 5.64
CA PRO A 199 6.75 19.27 6.14
C PRO A 199 5.48 19.35 5.30
N ARG A 200 5.15 20.53 4.75
CA ARG A 200 3.96 20.73 3.92
C ARG A 200 4.07 20.02 2.57
N LEU A 201 5.22 20.09 1.91
CA LEU A 201 5.46 19.37 0.65
C LEU A 201 5.42 17.87 0.91
N PHE A 202 6.06 17.42 2.00
CA PHE A 202 6.12 16.02 2.35
C PHE A 202 4.72 15.41 2.62
N ILE A 203 3.87 16.09 3.40
CA ILE A 203 2.48 15.65 3.60
C ILE A 203 1.74 15.61 2.26
N ALA A 204 1.96 16.61 1.40
CA ALA A 204 1.28 16.68 0.11
C ALA A 204 1.66 15.50 -0.80
N VAL A 205 2.96 15.20 -0.89
CA VAL A 205 3.48 14.08 -1.69
C VAL A 205 2.99 12.75 -1.14
N THR A 206 3.06 12.53 0.18
CA THR A 206 2.65 11.26 0.78
C THR A 206 1.14 11.03 0.65
N ALA A 207 0.31 12.05 0.86
CA ALA A 207 -1.13 11.95 0.67
C ALA A 207 -1.51 11.76 -0.81
N SER A 208 -0.83 12.46 -1.73
CA SER A 208 -1.05 12.28 -3.17
C SER A 208 -0.62 10.89 -3.64
N TRP A 209 0.50 10.38 -3.16
CA TRP A 209 0.98 9.02 -3.46
C TRP A 209 0.04 7.96 -2.93
N LEU A 210 -0.34 8.04 -1.64
CA LEU A 210 -1.26 7.10 -1.01
C LEU A 210 -2.65 7.14 -1.68
N GLY A 211 -3.18 8.34 -1.92
CA GLY A 211 -4.45 8.52 -2.60
C GLY A 211 -4.43 7.93 -4.01
N SER A 212 -3.34 8.12 -4.76
CA SER A 212 -3.17 7.52 -6.10
C SER A 212 -3.13 6.00 -6.02
N ALA A 213 -2.40 5.42 -5.05
CA ALA A 213 -2.32 3.97 -4.86
C ALA A 213 -3.68 3.35 -4.53
N ILE A 214 -4.45 4.00 -3.65
CA ILE A 214 -5.79 3.56 -3.27
C ILE A 214 -6.76 3.66 -4.46
N ILE A 215 -6.72 4.75 -5.23
CA ILE A 215 -7.51 4.89 -6.46
C ILE A 215 -7.16 3.75 -7.43
N PHE A 216 -5.87 3.48 -7.63
CA PHE A 216 -5.41 2.43 -8.54
C PHE A 216 -5.89 1.04 -8.11
N ALA A 217 -5.80 0.72 -6.81
CA ALA A 217 -6.31 -0.54 -6.25
C ALA A 217 -7.83 -0.67 -6.46
N GLY A 218 -8.59 0.39 -6.19
CA GLY A 218 -10.03 0.41 -6.44
C GLY A 218 -10.39 0.26 -7.92
N MET A 219 -9.62 0.89 -8.82
CA MET A 219 -9.78 0.74 -10.26
C MET A 219 -9.47 -0.69 -10.72
N ILE A 220 -8.43 -1.33 -10.20
CA ILE A 220 -8.12 -2.75 -10.49
C ILE A 220 -9.28 -3.64 -10.04
N MET A 221 -9.85 -3.44 -8.85
CA MET A 221 -11.06 -4.17 -8.40
C MET A 221 -12.25 -3.98 -9.37
N LEU A 222 -12.49 -2.76 -9.83
CA LEU A 222 -13.57 -2.47 -10.79
C LEU A 222 -13.31 -3.08 -12.18
N LEU A 223 -12.04 -3.24 -12.55
CA LEU A 223 -11.63 -3.87 -13.80
C LEU A 223 -11.77 -5.40 -13.73
N PHE A 224 -11.52 -6.02 -12.59
CA PHE A 224 -11.83 -7.44 -12.37
C PHE A 224 -13.32 -7.74 -12.53
N TYR A 225 -14.20 -6.83 -12.08
CA TYR A 225 -15.64 -6.97 -12.33
C TYR A 225 -15.97 -7.09 -13.83
N ARG A 226 -15.24 -6.40 -14.70
CA ARG A 226 -15.44 -6.47 -16.16
C ARG A 226 -14.77 -7.67 -16.82
N ARG A 227 -14.19 -8.60 -16.05
CA ARG A 227 -13.35 -9.70 -16.56
C ARG A 227 -12.27 -9.20 -17.52
N SER A 228 -11.74 -8.02 -17.22
CA SER A 228 -10.53 -7.57 -17.88
C SER A 228 -9.34 -8.17 -17.16
N GLU A 229 -8.22 -8.29 -17.86
CA GLU A 229 -6.96 -8.79 -17.32
C GLU A 229 -6.02 -7.61 -16.97
N PRO A 230 -6.36 -6.75 -15.97
CA PRO A 230 -5.60 -5.54 -15.74
C PRO A 230 -4.18 -5.83 -15.26
N ILE A 231 -3.93 -6.93 -14.55
CA ILE A 231 -2.59 -7.26 -14.04
C ILE A 231 -1.65 -7.58 -15.20
N THR A 232 -2.09 -8.43 -16.13
CA THR A 232 -1.33 -8.82 -17.33
C THR A 232 -1.06 -7.59 -18.20
N CYS A 233 -2.05 -6.72 -18.40
CA CYS A 233 -1.89 -5.46 -19.13
C CYS A 233 -0.92 -4.48 -18.43
N ILE A 234 -0.97 -4.40 -17.10
CA ILE A 234 -0.03 -3.58 -16.31
C ILE A 234 1.38 -4.14 -16.39
N ALA A 235 1.58 -5.46 -16.39
CA ALA A 235 2.88 -6.08 -16.53
C ALA A 235 3.49 -5.78 -17.91
N GLU A 236 2.71 -5.94 -18.98
CA GLU A 236 3.15 -5.67 -20.34
C GLU A 236 3.49 -4.17 -20.54
N LYS A 237 2.67 -3.27 -19.99
CA LYS A 237 2.78 -1.82 -20.18
C LYS A 237 3.23 -1.08 -18.92
N GLY A 238 4.04 -1.73 -18.08
CA GLY A 238 4.41 -1.21 -16.76
C GLY A 238 5.00 0.21 -16.79
N ARG A 239 5.82 0.54 -17.80
CA ARG A 239 6.39 1.88 -17.98
C ARG A 239 5.32 2.96 -18.22
N TYR A 240 4.28 2.64 -18.98
CA TYR A 240 3.18 3.56 -19.25
C TYR A 240 2.37 3.83 -17.97
N PHE A 241 1.99 2.77 -17.25
CA PHE A 241 1.26 2.93 -16.00
C PHE A 241 2.07 3.62 -14.91
N ALA A 242 3.38 3.35 -14.82
CA ALA A 242 4.28 4.07 -13.93
C ALA A 242 4.33 5.57 -14.25
N ALA A 243 4.36 5.95 -15.53
CA ALA A 243 4.33 7.36 -15.94
C ALA A 243 3.00 8.03 -15.59
N VAL A 244 1.87 7.35 -15.82
CA VAL A 244 0.54 7.85 -15.43
C VAL A 244 0.45 8.03 -13.91
N PHE A 245 0.91 7.05 -13.15
CA PHE A 245 0.93 7.11 -11.69
C PHE A 245 1.80 8.28 -11.20
N ALA A 246 3.01 8.45 -11.75
CA ALA A 246 3.88 9.58 -11.43
C ALA A 246 3.21 10.92 -11.73
N ALA A 247 2.53 11.05 -12.88
CA ALA A 247 1.77 12.26 -13.23
C ALA A 247 0.65 12.55 -12.23
N MET A 248 -0.10 11.52 -11.80
CA MET A 248 -1.14 11.66 -10.75
C MET A 248 -0.57 12.11 -9.41
N VAL A 249 0.61 11.60 -9.03
CA VAL A 249 1.29 12.00 -7.78
C VAL A 249 1.76 13.44 -7.84
N VAL A 250 2.39 13.86 -8.94
CA VAL A 250 2.84 15.25 -9.13
C VAL A 250 1.64 16.20 -9.15
N PHE A 251 0.60 15.87 -9.93
CA PHE A 251 -0.59 16.70 -10.04
C PHE A 251 -1.32 16.84 -8.70
N GLY A 252 -1.54 15.74 -7.98
CA GLY A 252 -2.19 15.79 -6.67
C GLY A 252 -1.37 16.57 -5.64
N THR A 253 -0.04 16.44 -5.67
CA THR A 253 0.85 17.25 -4.82
C THR A 253 0.66 18.74 -5.10
N VAL A 254 0.66 19.15 -6.37
CA VAL A 254 0.45 20.56 -6.76
C VAL A 254 -0.93 21.04 -6.33
N VAL A 255 -1.99 20.29 -6.61
CA VAL A 255 -3.37 20.63 -6.22
C VAL A 255 -3.48 20.81 -4.71
N GLN A 256 -2.93 19.88 -3.92
CA GLN A 256 -2.95 19.97 -2.47
C GLN A 256 -2.20 21.21 -1.95
N LEU A 257 -1.03 21.52 -2.52
CA LEU A 257 -0.26 22.71 -2.17
C LEU A 257 -1.04 23.99 -2.50
N VAL A 258 -1.69 24.06 -3.66
CA VAL A 258 -2.49 25.22 -4.09
C VAL A 258 -3.72 25.40 -3.18
N LEU A 259 -4.43 24.31 -2.85
CA LEU A 259 -5.66 24.38 -2.05
C LEU A 259 -5.44 24.63 -0.56
N SER A 260 -4.23 24.41 -0.04
CA SER A 260 -3.95 24.48 1.39
C SER A 260 -3.10 25.70 1.72
N PRO A 261 -3.68 26.87 2.02
CA PRO A 261 -2.91 28.07 2.31
C PRO A 261 -1.91 27.87 3.46
N SER A 262 -0.76 28.53 3.38
CA SER A 262 0.30 28.41 4.39
C SER A 262 -0.21 28.89 5.74
N ALA A 263 -0.15 28.02 6.76
CA ALA A 263 -0.59 28.33 8.12
C ALA A 263 0.11 29.57 8.74
N ALA A 264 1.25 29.97 8.17
CA ALA A 264 1.94 31.22 8.53
C ALA A 264 1.05 32.47 8.41
N LYS A 265 0.05 32.47 7.51
CA LYS A 265 -0.87 33.60 7.37
C LYS A 265 -1.93 33.65 8.49
N THR A 266 -2.31 32.50 9.05
CA THR A 266 -3.38 32.41 10.06
C THR A 266 -2.88 32.78 11.46
N GLN A 267 -1.62 32.50 11.78
CA GLN A 267 -1.07 32.87 13.10
C GLN A 267 -0.83 34.38 13.26
N SER A 268 -0.45 35.11 12.21
CA SER A 268 -0.25 36.56 12.34
C SER A 268 -1.58 37.30 12.59
N GLU A 269 -2.67 36.89 11.93
CA GLU A 269 -3.99 37.48 12.17
C GLU A 269 -4.50 37.25 13.60
N THR A 270 -4.21 36.09 14.19
CA THR A 270 -4.66 35.77 15.56
C THR A 270 -3.83 36.50 16.62
N GLU A 271 -2.55 36.80 16.35
CA GLU A 271 -1.71 37.59 17.26
C GLU A 271 -2.03 39.09 17.21
N ASP A 272 -2.40 39.62 16.04
CA ASP A 272 -2.78 41.02 15.89
C ASP A 272 -4.15 41.31 16.51
N GLU A 273 -5.11 40.38 16.42
CA GLU A 273 -6.43 40.50 17.05
C GLU A 273 -6.33 40.53 18.59
N LYS A 274 -5.42 39.75 19.19
CA LYS A 274 -5.17 39.79 20.65
C LYS A 274 -4.46 41.06 21.14
N LYS A 275 -3.84 41.84 20.25
CA LYS A 275 -3.23 43.13 20.60
C LYS A 275 -4.19 44.31 20.45
N GLY A 276 -5.23 44.19 19.62
CA GLY A 276 -6.24 45.23 19.44
C GLY A 276 -7.16 45.47 20.64
N ASP A 277 -7.44 44.42 21.42
CA ASP A 277 -8.43 44.46 22.51
C ASP A 277 -7.87 44.90 23.88
N LYS A 278 -6.65 45.48 23.89
CA LYS A 278 -5.97 45.99 25.10
C LYS A 278 -5.87 47.52 25.15
N LYS A 279 -6.66 48.25 24.37
CA LYS A 279 -6.74 49.72 24.41
C LYS A 279 -8.13 50.17 24.79
#